data_AF-A0A0Q9WSL1-F1
#
_entry.id   AF-A0A0Q9WSL1-F1
#
_cell.length_a   1.000
_cell.length_b   1.000
_cell.length_c   1.000
_cell.angle_alpha   90.00
_cell.angle_beta   90.00
_cell.angle_gamma   90.00
#
_symmetry.space_group_name_H-M   'P 1'
#
loop_
_entity.id
_entity.type
_entity.pdbx_description
1 polymer ?
#
loop_
_entity_poly.entity_id
_entity_poly.type
_entity_poly.pdbx_seq_one_letter_code
_entity_poly.pdbx_strand_id
1 'polypeptide(L)'
;MAFDIVSRAWKILENDLTRKKCLEVYEEAKGRTDHMIAEKRKKLKKEGRSFEPIPEDDPVKYKHAIYVMVMKLFADMERRRQKLDQRDQEERKRKRETEIEEEERVKADREWQQNFEESRQSRVNSWHDFQSGAGKSKKTKKQKHMTGMMVPPKFKPETR
;
A
#
# COMPACT_ATOMS: atom_id res chain seq x y z
N MET A 1 19.57 -19.86 16.49
CA MET A 1 19.67 -19.31 15.11
C MET A 1 19.92 -20.37 14.03
N ALA A 2 20.94 -21.24 14.10
CA ALA A 2 21.08 -22.33 13.11
C ALA A 2 20.09 -23.49 13.35
N PHE A 3 19.98 -23.94 14.60
CA PHE A 3 19.09 -25.05 14.98
C PHE A 3 17.61 -24.77 14.65
N ASP A 4 17.13 -23.56 14.92
CA ASP A 4 15.73 -23.18 14.66
C ASP A 4 15.40 -23.15 13.16
N ILE A 5 16.37 -22.82 12.31
CA ILE A 5 16.21 -22.84 10.86
C ILE A 5 16.14 -24.28 10.37
N VAL A 6 17.06 -25.14 10.84
CA VAL A 6 17.08 -26.57 10.48
C VAL A 6 15.81 -27.27 10.96
N SER A 7 15.36 -27.00 12.19
CA SER A 7 14.11 -27.54 12.73
C SER A 7 12.89 -27.10 11.91
N ARG A 8 12.82 -25.82 11.51
CA ARG A 8 11.74 -25.32 10.64
C ARG A 8 11.79 -25.97 9.25
N ALA A 9 12.96 -26.07 8.64
CA ALA A 9 13.13 -26.73 7.35
C ALA A 9 12.68 -28.19 7.41
N TRP A 10 13.05 -28.90 8.47
CA TRP A 10 12.63 -30.28 8.69
C TRP A 10 11.11 -30.41 8.78
N LYS A 11 10.43 -29.56 9.57
CA LYS A 11 8.96 -29.54 9.65
C LYS A 11 8.28 -29.22 8.31
N ILE A 12 8.87 -28.33 7.50
CA ILE A 12 8.37 -28.02 6.16
C ILE A 12 8.46 -29.24 5.25
N LEU A 13 9.51 -30.05 5.38
CA LEU A 13 9.69 -31.26 4.58
C LEU A 13 8.89 -32.46 5.10
N GLU A 14 8.49 -32.45 6.37
CA GLU A 14 7.66 -33.49 6.98
C GLU A 14 6.21 -33.47 6.46
N ASN A 15 5.71 -32.28 6.09
CA ASN A 15 4.39 -32.15 5.47
C ASN A 15 4.47 -32.40 3.95
N ASP A 16 3.70 -33.37 3.47
CA ASP A 16 3.70 -33.80 2.06
C ASP A 16 3.36 -32.69 1.08
N LEU A 17 2.44 -31.78 1.42
CA LEU A 17 2.03 -30.70 0.54
C LEU A 17 3.16 -29.67 0.36
N THR A 18 3.82 -29.28 1.44
CA THR A 18 4.95 -28.34 1.38
C THR A 18 6.19 -29.00 0.80
N ARG A 19 6.43 -30.28 1.10
CA ARG A 19 7.48 -31.08 0.46
C ARG A 19 7.28 -31.17 -1.05
N LYS A 20 6.06 -31.43 -1.52
CA LYS A 20 5.72 -31.45 -2.95
C LYS A 20 6.04 -30.12 -3.62
N LYS A 21 5.68 -29.00 -3.01
CA LYS A 21 6.04 -27.65 -3.53
C LYS A 21 7.55 -27.46 -3.62
N CYS A 22 8.32 -27.89 -2.63
CA CYS A 22 9.78 -27.82 -2.68
C CYS A 22 10.36 -28.67 -3.82
N LEU A 23 9.78 -29.84 -4.08
CA LEU A 23 10.16 -30.70 -5.21
C LEU A 23 9.78 -30.08 -6.57
N GLU A 24 8.62 -29.44 -6.67
CA GLU A 24 8.22 -28.71 -7.88
C GLU A 24 9.22 -27.58 -8.22
N VAL A 25 9.68 -26.83 -7.21
CA VAL A 25 10.74 -25.81 -7.39
C VAL A 25 12.06 -26.44 -7.87
N TYR A 26 12.40 -27.62 -7.34
CA TYR A 26 13.59 -28.35 -7.78
C TYR A 26 13.48 -28.81 -9.24
N GLU A 27 12.35 -29.41 -9.62
CA GLU A 27 12.11 -29.84 -11.01
C GLU A 27 12.09 -28.66 -11.98
N GLU A 28 11.52 -27.52 -11.57
CA GLU A 28 11.59 -26.30 -12.36
C GLU A 28 13.04 -25.81 -12.54
N ALA A 29 13.84 -25.82 -11.46
CA ALA A 29 15.24 -25.43 -11.54
C ALA A 29 16.04 -26.34 -12.47
N LYS A 30 15.79 -27.65 -12.41
CA LYS A 30 16.39 -28.63 -13.31
C LYS A 30 15.98 -28.35 -14.76
N GLY A 31 14.69 -28.19 -15.04
CA GLY A 31 14.19 -27.86 -16.38
C GLY A 31 14.76 -26.56 -16.96
N ARG A 32 14.85 -25.49 -16.14
CA ARG A 32 15.47 -24.22 -16.53
C ARG A 32 16.96 -24.38 -16.83
N THR A 33 17.66 -25.19 -16.04
CA THR A 33 19.09 -25.48 -16.24
C THR A 33 19.30 -26.28 -17.54
N ASP A 34 18.48 -27.30 -17.77
CA ASP A 34 18.52 -28.12 -18.99
C ASP A 34 18.24 -27.27 -20.24
N HIS A 35 17.25 -26.38 -20.18
CA HIS A 35 16.94 -25.45 -21.26
C HIS A 35 18.11 -24.49 -21.54
N MET A 36 18.72 -23.93 -20.50
CA MET A 36 19.90 -23.07 -20.64
C MET A 36 21.07 -23.81 -21.30
N ILE A 37 21.33 -25.06 -20.91
CA ILE A 37 22.38 -25.89 -21.51
C ILE A 37 22.07 -26.18 -22.99
N ALA A 38 20.82 -26.51 -23.31
CA ALA A 38 20.39 -26.74 -24.69
C ALA A 38 20.60 -25.50 -25.56
N GLU A 39 20.27 -24.31 -25.06
CA GLU A 39 20.50 -23.04 -25.78
C GLU A 39 21.99 -22.73 -25.93
N LYS A 40 22.83 -23.00 -24.91
CA LYS A 40 24.29 -22.89 -25.04
C LYS A 40 24.83 -23.82 -26.13
N ARG A 41 24.39 -25.08 -26.18
CA ARG A 41 24.79 -26.04 -27.24
C ARG A 41 24.34 -25.56 -28.62
N LYS A 42 23.11 -25.09 -28.74
CA LYS A 42 22.54 -24.58 -29.99
C LYS A 42 23.32 -23.38 -30.51
N LYS A 43 23.74 -22.48 -29.61
CA LYS A 43 24.58 -21.33 -29.94
C LYS A 43 25.97 -21.76 -30.44
N LEU A 44 26.65 -22.67 -29.73
CA LEU A 44 27.95 -23.21 -30.16
C LEU A 44 27.87 -23.89 -31.52
N LYS A 45 26.79 -24.63 -31.80
CA LYS A 45 26.54 -25.24 -33.11
C LYS A 45 26.39 -24.17 -34.21
N LYS A 46 25.68 -23.07 -33.94
CA LYS A 46 25.52 -21.95 -34.88
C LYS A 46 26.84 -21.23 -35.16
N GLU A 47 27.72 -21.15 -34.17
CA GLU A 47 29.04 -20.51 -34.27
C GLU A 47 30.11 -21.43 -34.89
N GLY A 48 29.74 -22.65 -35.30
CA GLY A 48 30.69 -23.63 -35.84
C GLY A 48 31.66 -24.21 -34.79
N ARG A 49 31.39 -23.98 -33.50
CA ARG A 49 32.20 -24.44 -32.35
C ARG A 49 31.52 -25.59 -31.59
N SER A 50 30.83 -26.47 -32.31
CA SER A 50 30.06 -27.57 -31.71
C SER A 50 30.89 -28.56 -30.89
N PHE A 51 32.21 -28.55 -31.05
CA PHE A 51 33.17 -29.42 -30.37
C PHE A 51 33.65 -28.83 -29.04
N GLU A 52 33.40 -27.53 -28.76
CA GLU A 52 33.79 -26.94 -27.49
C GLU A 52 32.93 -27.51 -26.35
N PRO A 53 33.56 -28.04 -25.28
CA PRO A 53 32.83 -28.59 -24.15
C PRO A 53 32.13 -27.48 -23.37
N ILE A 54 30.93 -27.78 -22.89
CA ILE A 54 30.19 -26.88 -22.02
C ILE A 54 30.58 -27.20 -20.57
N PRO A 55 30.75 -26.19 -19.69
CA PRO A 55 31.10 -26.44 -18.29
C PRO A 55 30.15 -27.41 -17.59
N GLU A 56 28.85 -27.34 -17.90
CA GLU A 56 27.81 -28.22 -17.36
C GLU A 56 27.79 -29.65 -17.95
N ASP A 57 28.70 -30.00 -18.86
CA ASP A 57 28.94 -31.40 -19.26
C ASP A 57 29.55 -32.22 -18.12
N ASP A 58 30.27 -31.56 -17.22
CA ASP A 58 30.75 -32.15 -15.97
C ASP A 58 29.59 -32.33 -14.97
N PRO A 59 29.31 -33.56 -14.49
CA PRO A 59 28.26 -33.82 -13.52
C PRO A 59 28.33 -32.96 -12.25
N VAL A 60 29.52 -32.57 -11.80
CA VAL A 60 29.71 -31.73 -10.60
C VAL A 60 29.21 -30.32 -10.87
N LYS A 61 29.57 -29.76 -12.02
CA LYS A 61 29.14 -28.41 -12.44
C LYS A 61 27.66 -28.37 -12.77
N TYR A 62 27.10 -29.43 -13.36
CA TYR A 62 25.66 -29.55 -13.58
C TYR A 62 24.87 -29.53 -12.27
N LYS A 63 25.27 -30.34 -11.28
CA LYS A 63 24.65 -30.34 -9.95
C LYS A 63 24.75 -28.98 -9.28
N HIS A 64 25.89 -28.31 -9.40
CA HIS A 64 26.07 -26.96 -8.87
C HIS A 64 25.18 -25.93 -9.57
N ALA A 65 25.03 -26.01 -10.89
CA ALA A 65 24.14 -25.13 -11.65
C ALA A 65 22.67 -25.28 -11.21
N ILE A 66 22.21 -26.53 -11.02
CA ILE A 66 20.88 -26.80 -10.45
C ILE A 66 20.77 -26.20 -9.05
N TYR A 67 21.74 -26.45 -8.17
CA TYR A 67 21.74 -25.90 -6.80
C TYR A 67 21.59 -24.38 -6.79
N VAL A 68 22.39 -23.66 -7.59
CA VAL A 68 22.31 -22.20 -7.71
C VAL A 68 20.94 -21.76 -8.23
N MET A 69 20.39 -22.45 -9.23
CA MET A 69 19.08 -22.15 -9.78
C MET A 69 17.96 -22.36 -8.74
N VAL A 70 18.01 -23.45 -7.96
CA VAL A 70 17.06 -23.72 -6.87
C VAL A 70 17.10 -22.59 -5.84
N MET A 71 18.30 -22.19 -5.40
CA MET A 71 18.46 -21.08 -4.45
C MET A 71 17.87 -19.77 -5.00
N LYS A 72 18.09 -19.48 -6.29
CA LYS A 72 17.55 -18.30 -6.95
C LYS A 72 16.01 -18.32 -6.99
N LEU A 73 15.40 -19.45 -7.35
CA LEU A 73 13.95 -19.59 -7.39
C LEU A 73 13.32 -19.38 -6.01
N PHE A 74 13.89 -19.99 -4.95
CA PHE A 74 13.39 -19.77 -3.60
C PHE A 74 13.53 -18.32 -3.15
N ALA A 75 14.65 -17.67 -3.45
CA ALA A 75 14.84 -16.25 -3.14
C ALA A 75 13.84 -15.36 -3.88
N ASP A 76 13.55 -15.66 -5.16
CA ASP A 76 12.58 -14.91 -5.95
C ASP A 76 11.14 -15.11 -5.44
N MET A 77 10.79 -16.33 -5.05
CA MET A 77 9.51 -16.63 -4.40
C MET A 77 9.34 -15.88 -3.07
N GLU A 78 10.36 -15.88 -2.22
CA GLU A 78 10.34 -15.16 -0.95
C GLU A 78 10.17 -13.65 -1.16
N ARG A 79 10.92 -13.08 -2.11
CA ARG A 79 10.78 -11.67 -2.48
C ARG A 79 9.38 -11.36 -2.99
N ARG A 80 8.77 -12.27 -3.78
CA ARG A 80 7.39 -12.12 -4.26
C ARG A 80 6.39 -12.18 -3.10
N ARG A 81 6.57 -13.10 -2.14
CA ARG A 81 5.71 -13.18 -0.95
C ARG A 81 5.75 -11.88 -0.16
N GLN A 82 6.95 -11.37 0.16
CA GLN A 82 7.12 -10.13 0.91
C GLN A 82 6.46 -8.92 0.23
N LYS A 83 6.56 -8.82 -1.10
CA LYS A 83 5.89 -7.75 -1.86
C LYS A 83 4.36 -7.86 -1.80
N LEU A 84 3.81 -9.08 -1.88
CA LEU A 84 2.37 -9.30 -1.75
C LEU A 84 1.91 -8.97 -0.33
N ASP A 85 2.62 -9.44 0.69
CA ASP A 85 2.31 -9.17 2.10
C ASP A 85 2.34 -7.65 2.38
N GLN A 86 3.33 -6.94 1.86
CA GLN A 86 3.43 -5.48 1.97
C GLN A 86 2.25 -4.77 1.33
N ARG A 87 1.92 -5.12 0.08
CA ARG A 87 0.78 -4.54 -0.65
C ARG A 87 -0.53 -4.78 0.11
N ASP A 88 -0.74 -6.00 0.59
CA ASP A 88 -1.98 -6.37 1.29
C ASP A 88 -2.08 -5.68 2.67
N GLN A 89 -0.94 -5.34 3.31
CA GLN A 89 -0.92 -4.50 4.50
C GLN A 89 -1.24 -3.04 4.18
N GLU A 90 -0.65 -2.49 3.12
CA GLU A 90 -0.91 -1.12 2.66
C GLU A 90 -2.39 -0.92 2.27
N GLU A 91 -2.98 -1.89 1.57
CA GLU A 91 -4.39 -1.85 1.21
C GLU A 91 -5.30 -1.90 2.44
N ARG A 92 -4.98 -2.76 3.42
CA ARG A 92 -5.70 -2.81 4.70
C ARG A 92 -5.57 -1.50 5.49
N LYS A 93 -4.40 -0.88 5.48
CA LYS A 93 -4.19 0.42 6.14
C LYS A 93 -5.01 1.51 5.46
N ARG A 94 -4.97 1.57 4.13
CA ARG A 94 -5.75 2.53 3.35
C ARG A 94 -7.25 2.39 3.59
N LYS A 95 -7.79 1.17 3.58
CA LYS A 95 -9.21 0.91 3.87
C LYS A 95 -9.62 1.41 5.26
N ARG A 96 -8.79 1.15 6.27
CA ARG A 96 -9.03 1.65 7.63
C ARG A 96 -8.96 3.17 7.71
N GLU A 97 -7.98 3.79 7.06
CA GLU A 97 -7.85 5.25 7.01
C GLU A 97 -9.07 5.89 6.34
N THR A 98 -9.57 5.31 5.25
CA THR A 98 -10.80 5.80 4.60
C THR A 98 -12.04 5.61 5.46
N GLU A 99 -12.19 4.47 6.15
CA GLU A 99 -13.32 4.24 7.06
C GLU A 99 -13.32 5.27 8.20
N ILE A 100 -12.15 5.57 8.78
CA ILE A 100 -12.01 6.58 9.83
C ILE A 100 -12.35 7.98 9.29
N GLU A 101 -11.85 8.35 8.11
CA GLU A 101 -12.15 9.65 7.50
C GLU A 101 -13.65 9.81 7.20
N GLU A 102 -14.33 8.75 6.75
CA GLU A 102 -15.79 8.77 6.56
C GLU A 102 -16.55 8.91 7.88
N GLU A 103 -16.13 8.19 8.93
CA GLU A 103 -16.72 8.32 10.27
C GLU A 103 -16.54 9.74 10.82
N GLU A 104 -15.35 10.32 10.68
CA GLU A 104 -15.06 11.69 11.09
C GLU A 104 -15.87 12.71 10.29
N ARG A 105 -16.00 12.53 8.97
CA ARG A 105 -16.85 13.38 8.12
C ARG A 105 -18.31 13.32 8.56
N VAL A 106 -18.86 12.11 8.76
CA VAL A 106 -20.24 11.94 9.21
C VAL A 106 -20.47 12.57 10.58
N LYS A 107 -19.50 12.43 11.49
CA LYS A 107 -19.56 13.05 12.82
C LYS A 107 -19.50 14.58 12.71
N ALA A 108 -18.60 15.12 11.91
CA ALA A 108 -18.48 16.56 11.68
C ALA A 108 -19.75 17.15 11.06
N ASP A 109 -20.35 16.47 10.07
CA ASP A 109 -21.60 16.89 9.44
C ASP A 109 -22.76 16.88 10.44
N ARG A 110 -22.83 15.86 11.30
CA ARG A 110 -23.84 15.75 12.36
C ARG A 110 -23.69 16.87 13.39
N GLU A 111 -22.47 17.13 13.85
CA GLU A 111 -22.17 18.23 14.78
C GLU A 111 -22.48 19.59 14.15
N TRP A 112 -22.14 19.79 12.87
CA TRP A 112 -22.47 20.99 12.14
C TRP A 112 -23.98 21.22 12.04
N GLN A 113 -24.76 20.17 11.71
CA GLN A 113 -26.22 20.26 11.63
C GLN A 113 -26.84 20.61 12.99
N GLN A 114 -26.38 19.98 14.08
CA GLN A 114 -26.87 20.28 15.43
C GLN A 114 -26.56 21.74 15.79
N ASN A 115 -25.32 22.19 15.62
CA ASN A 115 -24.93 23.58 15.89
C ASN A 115 -25.71 24.59 15.02
N PHE A 116 -25.98 24.24 13.76
CA PHE A 116 -26.76 25.08 12.86
C PHE A 116 -28.22 25.22 13.31
N GLU A 117 -28.88 24.14 13.72
CA GLU A 117 -30.26 24.20 14.19
C GLU A 117 -30.36 24.83 15.58
N GLU A 118 -29.47 24.53 16.51
CA GLU A 118 -29.45 25.15 17.84
C GLU A 118 -29.21 26.66 17.76
N SER A 119 -28.30 27.10 16.88
CA SER A 119 -28.08 28.53 16.63
C SER A 119 -29.23 29.22 15.88
N ARG A 120 -30.20 28.47 15.33
CA ARG A 120 -31.28 29.03 14.50
C ARG A 120 -32.08 30.10 15.22
N GLN A 121 -32.48 29.88 16.47
CA GLN A 121 -33.24 30.88 17.23
C GLN A 121 -32.41 32.14 17.48
N SER A 122 -31.13 31.99 17.83
CA SER A 122 -30.20 33.11 17.97
C SER A 122 -30.03 33.89 16.66
N ARG A 123 -29.88 33.18 15.52
CA ARG A 123 -29.79 33.78 14.18
C ARG A 123 -31.07 34.51 13.78
N VAL A 124 -32.24 33.92 14.04
CA VAL A 124 -33.55 34.51 13.77
C VAL A 124 -33.77 35.76 14.63
N ASN A 125 -33.46 35.70 15.91
CA ASN A 125 -33.55 36.86 16.81
C ASN A 125 -32.60 37.98 16.37
N SER A 126 -31.34 37.66 16.06
CA SER A 126 -30.38 38.64 15.54
C SER A 126 -30.85 39.27 14.22
N TRP A 127 -31.54 38.53 13.35
CA TRP A 127 -32.12 39.05 12.13
C TRP A 127 -33.31 39.98 12.40
N HIS A 128 -34.20 39.60 13.31
CA HIS A 128 -35.31 40.46 13.75
C HIS A 128 -34.80 41.75 14.42
N ASP A 129 -33.74 41.67 15.22
CA ASP A 129 -33.09 42.82 15.84
C ASP A 129 -32.44 43.74 14.79
N PHE A 130 -31.80 43.17 13.77
CA PHE A 130 -31.25 43.93 12.65
C PHE A 130 -32.36 44.63 11.85
N GLN A 131 -33.45 43.93 11.52
CA GLN A 131 -34.58 44.47 10.78
C GLN A 131 -35.35 45.53 11.58
N SER A 132 -35.52 45.34 12.89
CA SER A 132 -36.14 46.32 13.78
C SER A 132 -35.24 47.53 14.07
N GLY A 133 -33.92 47.34 14.01
CA GLY A 133 -32.91 48.40 14.04
C GLY A 133 -32.80 49.21 12.74
N ALA A 134 -33.18 48.63 11.59
CA ALA A 134 -33.19 49.31 10.29
C ALA A 134 -34.24 50.44 10.18
N GLY A 135 -35.16 50.56 11.15
CA GLY A 135 -36.18 51.62 11.20
C GLY A 135 -36.11 52.57 12.40
N LYS A 136 -35.20 52.37 13.38
CA LYS A 136 -35.12 53.23 14.57
C LYS A 136 -33.68 53.60 14.91
N SER A 137 -33.24 54.70 14.33
CA SER A 137 -32.14 55.51 14.85
C SER A 137 -32.47 56.03 16.25
N LYS A 138 -32.13 55.26 17.30
CA LYS A 138 -31.98 55.82 18.64
C LYS A 138 -30.55 55.61 19.13
N LYS A 139 -29.79 56.71 19.02
CA LYS A 139 -28.50 56.93 19.66
C LYS A 139 -28.61 56.57 21.16
N THR A 140 -27.95 55.51 21.59
CA THR A 140 -27.50 55.39 22.98
C THR A 140 -26.05 54.95 23.02
N LYS A 141 -25.21 55.94 23.31
CA LYS A 141 -23.80 55.87 23.66
C LYS A 141 -23.64 54.94 24.86
N LYS A 142 -22.93 53.81 24.70
CA LYS A 142 -22.12 53.22 25.78
C LYS A 142 -21.04 52.31 25.18
N GLN A 143 -19.80 52.78 25.28
CA GLN A 143 -18.59 51.99 25.09
C GLN A 143 -18.66 50.73 25.96
N LYS A 144 -18.55 49.56 25.34
CA LYS A 144 -17.83 48.41 25.91
C LYS A 144 -17.06 47.75 24.77
N HIS A 145 -15.75 47.79 24.90
CA HIS A 145 -14.76 47.09 24.10
C HIS A 145 -15.10 45.59 24.03
N MET A 146 -15.46 45.12 22.84
CA MET A 146 -15.53 43.70 22.47
C MET A 146 -14.45 43.44 21.42
N THR A 147 -13.24 43.15 21.89
CA THR A 147 -12.25 42.37 21.13
C THR A 147 -12.86 41.02 20.78
N GLY A 148 -13.03 40.75 19.49
CA GLY A 148 -13.51 39.44 19.01
C GLY A 148 -14.42 39.45 17.78
N MET A 149 -14.62 40.60 17.12
CA MET A 149 -15.40 40.64 15.89
C MET A 149 -14.59 40.05 14.73
N MET A 150 -14.77 38.74 14.49
CA MET A 150 -14.27 38.04 13.31
C MET A 150 -14.93 38.67 12.08
N VAL A 151 -14.20 39.57 11.43
CA VAL A 151 -14.62 40.21 10.18
C VAL A 151 -14.66 39.13 9.09
N PRO A 152 -15.83 38.80 8.50
CA PRO A 152 -15.88 37.86 7.40
C PRO A 152 -15.02 38.40 6.23
N PRO A 153 -14.15 37.58 5.63
CA PRO A 153 -13.37 37.99 4.48
C PRO A 153 -14.29 38.49 3.37
N LYS A 154 -14.09 39.72 2.88
CA LYS A 154 -14.88 40.28 1.78
C LYS A 154 -14.65 39.44 0.53
N PHE A 155 -15.72 38.89 -0.03
CA PHE A 155 -15.70 38.20 -1.32
C PHE A 155 -15.31 39.21 -2.41
N LYS A 156 -14.15 39.00 -3.05
CA LYS A 156 -13.76 39.74 -4.25
C LYS A 156 -14.28 38.95 -5.45
N PRO A 157 -15.22 39.47 -6.26
CA PRO A 157 -15.59 38.80 -7.50
C PRO A 157 -14.40 38.82 -8.46
N GLU A 158 -13.99 37.64 -8.92
CA GLU A 158 -12.99 37.47 -9.96
C GLU A 158 -13.53 38.04 -11.28
N THR A 159 -12.90 39.09 -11.79
CA THR A 159 -13.16 39.58 -13.15
C THR A 159 -12.52 38.63 -14.15
N ARG A 160 -13.37 38.07 -15.01
CA ARG A 160 -13.01 37.22 -16.15
C ARG A 160 -12.35 38.02 -17.26
#